data_AF-A0A124FMB9-F1
#
_entry.id   AF-A0A124FMB9-F1
#
_cell.length_a   1.000
_cell.length_b   1.000
_cell.length_c   1.000
_cell.angle_alpha   90.00
_cell.angle_beta   90.00
_cell.angle_gamma   90.00
#
_symmetry.space_group_name_H-M   'P 1'
#
loop_
_entity.id
_entity.type
_entity.pdbx_description
1 polymer ?
#
loop_
_entity_poly.entity_id
_entity_poly.type
_entity_poly.pdbx_seq_one_letter_code
_entity_poly.pdbx_strand_id
1 'polypeptide(L)'
;MYDNVITMCWSIKEVNKNLQDRESMAYYSIEYLKKACLDLSEMLTSGKNVSLDEEVEVVNRSGSSAKFTIGEVAEMLKDTKKIIEFNLIDHVDQWARSKASFPQ
;
A
#
# COMPACT_ATOMS: atom_id res chain seq x y z
N MET A 1 15.08 -1.65 0.92
CA MET A 1 13.83 -2.15 0.30
C MET A 1 12.62 -1.62 1.06
N TYR A 2 12.49 -1.95 2.35
CA TYR A 2 11.41 -1.44 3.20
C TYR A 2 11.34 0.08 3.24
N ASP A 3 12.48 0.79 3.28
CA ASP A 3 12.48 2.27 3.20
C ASP A 3 11.87 2.81 1.90
N ASN A 4 12.06 2.12 0.78
CA ASN A 4 11.46 2.51 -0.49
C ASN A 4 9.94 2.26 -0.47
N VAL A 5 9.49 1.15 0.14
CA VAL A 5 8.06 0.85 0.33
C VAL A 5 7.41 1.92 1.22
N ILE A 6 8.05 2.27 2.34
CA ILE A 6 7.60 3.33 3.25
C ILE A 6 7.51 4.68 2.51
N THR A 7 8.54 5.02 1.74
CA THR A 7 8.58 6.25 0.94
C THR A 7 7.43 6.29 -0.07
N MET A 8 7.20 5.18 -0.78
CA MET A 8 6.11 5.08 -1.75
C MET A 8 4.73 5.21 -1.07
N CYS A 9 4.51 4.53 0.06
CA CYS A 9 3.28 4.68 0.83
C CYS A 9 3.06 6.12 1.29
N TRP A 10 4.10 6.81 1.75
CA TRP A 10 4.02 8.22 2.13
C TRP A 10 3.62 9.10 0.93
N SER A 11 4.26 8.92 -0.22
CA SER A 11 3.93 9.67 -1.44
C SER A 11 2.48 9.47 -1.89
N ILE A 12 1.97 8.23 -1.82
CA ILE A 12 0.56 7.91 -2.15
C ILE A 12 -0.39 8.65 -1.19
N LYS A 13 -0.11 8.63 0.12
CA LYS A 13 -0.94 9.31 1.13
C LYS A 13 -0.96 10.83 0.92
N GLU A 14 0.20 11.44 0.64
CA GLU A 14 0.30 12.89 0.41
C GLU A 14 -0.47 13.32 -0.85
N VAL A 15 -0.35 12.58 -1.95
CA VAL A 15 -1.12 12.89 -3.17
C VAL A 15 -2.62 12.74 -2.93
N ASN A 16 -3.05 11.69 -2.21
CA ASN A 16 -4.46 11.48 -1.90
C ASN A 16 -5.04 12.58 -1.00
N LYS A 17 -4.26 13.08 -0.03
CA LYS A 17 -4.64 14.23 0.82
C LYS A 17 -4.81 15.51 0.00
N ASN A 18 -3.83 15.82 -0.86
CA ASN A 18 -3.88 16.99 -1.72
C ASN A 18 -5.03 16.96 -2.74
N LEU A 19 -5.49 15.76 -3.13
CA LEU A 19 -6.65 15.57 -4.00
C LEU A 19 -7.98 15.85 -3.32
N GLN A 20 -8.15 15.45 -2.06
CA GLN A 20 -9.35 15.79 -1.29
C GLN A 20 -9.53 17.31 -1.18
N ASP A 21 -8.43 18.06 -1.17
CA ASP A 21 -8.44 19.51 -1.07
C ASP A 21 -8.66 20.24 -2.41
N ARG A 22 -8.57 19.55 -3.57
CA ARG A 22 -8.60 20.19 -4.91
C ARG A 22 -9.28 19.32 -5.98
N GLU A 23 -10.59 19.52 -6.18
CA GLU A 23 -11.39 18.81 -7.21
C GLU A 23 -10.83 18.96 -8.65
N SER A 24 -10.18 20.08 -9.00
CA SER A 24 -9.74 20.36 -10.37
C SER A 24 -8.45 19.64 -10.81
N MET A 25 -7.70 19.02 -9.89
CA MET A 25 -6.51 18.21 -10.21
C MET A 25 -6.79 16.70 -10.14
N ALA A 26 -8.06 16.30 -10.05
CA ALA A 26 -8.48 14.93 -9.81
C ALA A 26 -7.93 13.95 -10.86
N TYR A 27 -8.02 14.27 -12.15
CA TYR A 27 -7.78 13.28 -13.21
C TYR A 27 -6.32 12.81 -13.30
N TYR A 28 -5.36 13.75 -13.38
CA TYR A 28 -3.92 13.42 -13.45
C TYR A 28 -3.43 12.71 -12.19
N SER A 29 -3.95 13.11 -11.04
CA SER A 29 -3.53 12.54 -9.76
C SER A 29 -4.14 11.15 -9.54
N ILE A 30 -5.30 10.83 -10.12
CA ILE A 30 -5.87 9.47 -10.11
C ILE A 30 -5.01 8.50 -10.92
N GLU A 31 -4.53 8.88 -12.12
CA GLU A 31 -3.62 8.03 -12.89
C GLU A 31 -2.29 7.83 -12.17
N TYR A 32 -1.76 8.89 -11.57
CA TYR A 32 -0.55 8.80 -10.75
C TYR A 32 -0.73 7.83 -9.58
N LEU A 33 -1.84 7.94 -8.83
CA LEU A 33 -2.13 7.06 -7.70
C LEU A 33 -2.25 5.59 -8.14
N LYS A 34 -2.92 5.33 -9.26
CA LYS A 34 -3.02 3.97 -9.82
C LYS A 34 -1.64 3.42 -10.15
N LYS A 35 -0.80 4.20 -10.84
CA LYS A 35 0.56 3.80 -11.18
C LYS A 35 1.39 3.54 -9.93
N ALA A 36 1.35 4.43 -8.93
CA ALA A 36 2.09 4.27 -7.69
C ALA A 36 1.67 3.01 -6.91
N CYS A 37 0.39 2.64 -6.94
CA CYS A 37 -0.08 1.38 -6.34
C CYS A 37 0.41 0.13 -7.11
N LEU A 38 0.49 0.21 -8.44
CA LEU A 38 1.09 -0.84 -9.26
C LEU A 38 2.59 -0.98 -8.99
N ASP A 39 3.32 0.13 -8.96
CA ASP A 39 4.75 0.15 -8.64
C ASP A 39 4.97 -0.44 -7.22
N LEU A 40 4.09 -0.13 -6.25
CA LEU A 40 4.12 -0.70 -4.91
C LEU A 40 3.88 -2.22 -4.91
N SER A 41 2.91 -2.71 -5.70
CA SER A 41 2.65 -4.14 -5.90
C SER A 41 3.88 -4.88 -6.45
N GLU A 42 4.54 -4.29 -7.45
CA GLU A 42 5.77 -4.84 -8.02
C GLU A 42 6.91 -4.84 -7.00
N MET A 43 7.04 -3.80 -6.19
CA MET A 43 8.07 -3.73 -5.14
C MET A 43 7.87 -4.80 -4.05
N LEU A 44 6.62 -5.12 -3.69
CA LEU A 44 6.32 -6.19 -2.73
C LEU A 44 6.62 -7.58 -3.30
N THR A 45 6.36 -7.79 -4.60
CA THR A 45 6.51 -9.10 -5.25
C THR A 45 7.93 -9.39 -5.75
N SER A 46 8.72 -8.36 -6.06
CA SER A 46 10.10 -8.48 -6.57
C SER A 46 11.18 -8.44 -5.48
N GLY A 47 10.80 -8.17 -4.23
CA GLY A 47 11.73 -8.07 -3.11
C GLY A 47 12.38 -9.41 -2.77
N LYS A 48 13.68 -9.57 -3.06
CA LYS A 48 14.45 -10.79 -2.74
C LYS A 48 14.41 -11.23 -1.26
N ASN A 49 14.03 -10.34 -0.35
CA ASN A 49 13.96 -10.58 1.10
C ASN A 49 12.52 -10.55 1.65
N VAL A 50 11.50 -10.57 0.79
CA VAL A 50 10.09 -10.62 1.22
C VAL A 50 9.61 -12.05 1.13
N SER A 51 9.17 -12.60 2.26
CA SER A 51 8.38 -13.83 2.26
C SER A 51 6.98 -13.48 1.80
N LEU A 52 6.59 -13.90 0.59
CA LEU A 52 5.23 -13.66 0.09
C LEU A 52 4.16 -14.36 0.93
N ASP A 53 4.53 -15.44 1.61
CA ASP A 53 3.67 -16.20 2.54
C ASP A 53 3.52 -15.53 3.91
N GLU A 54 4.18 -14.40 4.15
CA GLU A 54 4.03 -13.67 5.40
C GLU A 54 2.62 -13.09 5.51
N GLU A 55 1.93 -13.39 6.61
CA GLU A 55 0.60 -12.85 6.90
C GLU A 55 0.68 -11.43 7.48
N VAL A 56 -0.16 -10.56 6.96
CA VAL A 56 -0.46 -9.23 7.51
C VAL A 56 -1.93 -9.18 7.90
N GLU A 57 -2.20 -8.69 9.10
CA GLU A 57 -3.55 -8.37 9.52
C GLU A 57 -3.97 -7.04 8.90
N VAL A 58 -5.03 -7.07 8.11
CA VAL A 58 -5.60 -5.93 7.41
C VAL A 58 -6.98 -5.66 7.97
N VAL A 59 -7.17 -4.44 8.48
CA VAL A 59 -8.46 -3.97 9.00
C VAL A 59 -9.18 -3.17 7.93
N ASN A 60 -10.38 -3.60 7.55
CA ASN A 60 -11.20 -2.89 6.58
C ASN A 60 -11.86 -1.64 7.20
N ARG A 61 -12.47 -0.81 6.35
CA ARG A 61 -13.19 0.40 6.80
C ARG A 61 -14.36 0.11 7.76
N SER A 62 -14.92 -1.09 7.73
CA SER A 62 -15.98 -1.53 8.63
C SER A 62 -15.46 -1.99 10.01
N GLY A 63 -14.13 -2.00 10.21
CA GLY A 63 -13.50 -2.46 11.44
C GLY A 63 -13.31 -3.97 11.52
N SER A 64 -13.66 -4.73 10.48
CA SER A 64 -13.39 -6.16 10.42
C SER A 64 -11.94 -6.40 10.04
N SER A 65 -11.23 -7.21 10.83
CA SER A 65 -9.89 -7.65 10.49
C SER A 65 -9.92 -8.96 9.70
N ALA A 66 -9.05 -9.03 8.70
CA ALA A 66 -8.79 -10.22 7.91
C ALA A 66 -7.28 -10.37 7.72
N LYS A 67 -6.80 -11.61 7.71
CA LYS A 67 -5.41 -11.90 7.43
C LYS A 67 -5.23 -12.17 5.95
N PHE A 68 -4.22 -11.53 5.37
CA PHE A 68 -3.82 -11.75 3.99
C PHE A 68 -2.31 -11.94 3.95
N THR A 69 -1.85 -12.78 3.05
CA THR A 69 -0.43 -12.90 2.73
C THR A 69 0.07 -11.63 2.02
N ILE A 70 1.38 -11.33 2.10
CA ILE A 70 1.97 -10.21 1.35
C ILE A 70 1.74 -10.36 -0.16
N GLY A 71 1.76 -11.60 -0.67
CA GLY A 71 1.41 -11.89 -2.05
C GLY A 71 -0.03 -11.48 -2.39
N GLU A 72 -1.01 -11.81 -1.54
CA GLU A 72 -2.40 -11.39 -1.72
C GLU A 72 -2.55 -9.88 -1.62
N VAL A 73 -1.90 -9.23 -0.65
CA VAL A 73 -1.91 -7.77 -0.51
C VAL A 73 -1.36 -7.11 -1.76
N ALA A 74 -0.28 -7.64 -2.34
CA ALA A 74 0.29 -7.12 -3.58
C ALA A 74 -0.69 -7.25 -4.75
N GLU A 75 -1.42 -8.35 -4.89
CA GLU A 75 -2.47 -8.47 -5.90
C GLU A 75 -3.63 -7.50 -5.64
N MET A 76 -4.01 -7.30 -4.38
CA MET A 76 -5.08 -6.36 -4.00
C MET A 76 -4.71 -4.89 -4.30
N LEU A 77 -3.42 -4.53 -4.28
CA LEU A 77 -2.94 -3.20 -4.67
C LEU A 77 -3.16 -2.87 -6.16
N LYS A 78 -3.47 -3.86 -7.01
CA LYS A 78 -3.85 -3.65 -8.41
C LYS A 78 -5.32 -3.23 -8.55
N ASP A 79 -6.14 -3.47 -7.52
CA ASP A 79 -7.56 -3.11 -7.49
C ASP A 79 -7.80 -1.90 -6.60
N THR A 80 -8.06 -0.75 -7.23
CA THR A 80 -8.31 0.52 -6.52
C THR A 80 -9.47 0.43 -5.53
N LYS A 81 -10.49 -0.41 -5.78
CA LYS A 81 -11.61 -0.57 -4.84
C LYS A 81 -11.15 -1.24 -3.56
N LYS A 82 -10.35 -2.31 -3.67
CA LYS A 82 -9.80 -3.03 -2.51
C LYS A 82 -8.82 -2.17 -1.73
N ILE A 83 -8.01 -1.35 -2.41
CA ILE A 83 -7.12 -0.39 -1.75
C ILE A 83 -7.89 0.53 -0.80
N ILE A 84 -9.02 1.05 -1.25
CA ILE A 84 -9.87 1.96 -0.47
C ILE A 84 -10.63 1.20 0.62
N GLU A 85 -11.22 0.06 0.30
CA GLU A 85 -12.02 -0.76 1.22
C GLU A 85 -11.21 -1.26 2.42
N PHE A 86 -9.98 -1.67 2.16
CA PHE A 86 -9.09 -2.28 3.14
C PHE A 86 -8.02 -1.33 3.69
N ASN A 87 -8.00 -0.05 3.29
CA ASN A 87 -6.96 0.92 3.63
C ASN A 87 -5.54 0.35 3.43
N LEU A 88 -5.30 -0.35 2.32
CA LEU A 88 -4.10 -1.19 2.12
C LEU A 88 -2.79 -0.41 2.26
N ILE A 89 -2.77 0.86 1.85
CA ILE A 89 -1.57 1.71 1.93
C ILE A 89 -1.13 1.94 3.38
N ASP A 90 -2.07 2.04 4.32
CA ASP A 90 -1.75 2.21 5.73
C ASP A 90 -1.16 0.94 6.34
N HIS A 91 -1.77 -0.22 6.03
CA HIS A 91 -1.29 -1.51 6.53
C HIS A 91 0.06 -1.89 5.93
N VAL A 92 0.30 -1.62 4.65
CA VAL A 92 1.61 -1.84 4.01
C VAL A 92 2.68 -0.92 4.58
N ASP A 93 2.37 0.35 4.86
CA ASP A 93 3.29 1.28 5.53
C ASP A 93 3.66 0.78 6.94
N GLN A 94 2.67 0.38 7.73
CA GLN A 94 2.88 -0.15 9.08
C GLN A 94 3.71 -1.44 9.06
N TRP A 95 3.40 -2.36 8.15
CA TRP A 95 4.17 -3.59 7.96
C TRP A 95 5.63 -3.26 7.60
N ALA A 96 5.85 -2.41 6.59
CA ALA A 96 7.19 -2.07 6.14
C ALA A 96 8.01 -1.39 7.25
N ARG A 97 7.39 -0.50 8.04
CA ARG A 97 8.01 0.13 9.22
C ARG A 97 8.37 -0.89 10.30
N SER A 98 7.53 -1.89 10.54
CA SER A 98 7.85 -2.96 11.49
C SER A 98 9.12 -3.70 11.05
N LYS A 99 9.25 -4.01 9.76
CA LYS A 99 10.44 -4.70 9.21
C LYS A 99 11.68 -3.82 9.16
N ALA A 100 11.54 -2.53 8.91
CA ALA A 100 12.67 -1.60 8.96
C ALA A 100 13.19 -1.39 10.39
N SER A 101 12.30 -1.47 11.40
CA SER A 101 12.65 -1.28 12.82
C SER A 101 13.28 -2.52 13.47
N PHE A 102 13.04 -3.71 12.92
CA PHE A 102 13.71 -4.95 13.31
C PHE A 102 14.72 -5.33 12.22
N PRO A 103 15.97 -4.85 12.29
CA PRO A 103 17.00 -5.33 11.37
C PRO A 103 17.15 -6.84 11.59
N GLN A 104 16.78 -7.62 10.57
CA GLN A 104 17.14 -9.04 10.48
C GLN A 104 18.64 -9.18 10.22
#